data_AF-A0A930DXN1-F1
#
_entry.id   AF-A0A930DXN1-F1
#
_cell.length_a   1.000
_cell.length_b   1.000
_cell.length_c   1.000
_cell.angle_alpha   90.00
_cell.angle_beta   90.00
_cell.angle_gamma   90.00
#
_symmetry.space_group_name_H-M   'P 1'
#
loop_
_entity.id
_entity.type
_entity.pdbx_description
1 polymer ?
#
loop_
_entity_poly.entity_id
_entity_poly.type
_entity_poly.pdbx_seq_one_letter_code
_entity_poly.pdbx_strand_id
1 'polypeptide(L)' 'DRDSVYANKTIAEIPKDEMARVLLIERGKEIVIPKGNTSIAVGDILVLYRLNE' A
#
# COMPACT_ATOMS: atom_id res chain seq x y z
N ASP A 1 5.52 10.39 2.03
CA ASP A 1 6.67 11.31 1.95
C ASP A 1 7.56 10.93 0.77
N ARG A 2 8.26 11.88 0.14
CA ARG A 2 9.23 11.63 -0.95
C ARG A 2 10.43 10.83 -0.46
N ASP A 3 10.79 10.99 0.81
CA ASP A 3 11.86 10.25 1.48
C ASP A 3 11.37 8.94 2.12
N SER A 4 10.12 8.54 1.83
CA SER A 4 9.58 7.26 2.31
C SER A 4 10.35 6.09 1.71
N VAL A 5 10.73 5.14 2.56
CA VAL A 5 11.30 3.85 2.15
C VAL A 5 10.38 3.03 1.25
N TYR A 6 9.09 3.40 1.16
CA TYR A 6 8.09 2.75 0.31
C TYR A 6 7.83 3.49 -1.01
N ALA A 7 8.40 4.69 -1.20
CA ALA A 7 8.22 5.42 -2.45
C ALA A 7 8.78 4.61 -3.64
N ASN A 8 8.00 4.53 -4.72
CA ASN A 8 8.33 3.80 -5.96
C ASN A 8 8.51 2.28 -5.81
N LYS A 9 8.22 1.71 -4.64
CA LYS A 9 8.11 0.25 -4.48
C LYS A 9 6.74 -0.23 -4.96
N THR A 10 6.67 -1.50 -5.32
CA THR A 10 5.41 -2.22 -5.51
C THR A 10 4.90 -2.78 -4.17
N ILE A 11 3.61 -3.10 -4.10
CA ILE A 11 3.00 -3.73 -2.93
C ILE A 11 3.73 -5.04 -2.55
N ALA A 12 4.19 -5.82 -3.53
CA ALA A 12 4.92 -7.07 -3.29
C ALA A 12 6.32 -6.87 -2.68
N GLU A 13 6.90 -5.68 -2.82
CA GLU A 13 8.22 -5.34 -2.26
C GLU A 13 8.16 -4.78 -0.83
N ILE A 14 6.97 -4.46 -0.33
CA ILE A 14 6.79 -4.07 1.07
C ILE A 14 6.95 -5.32 1.95
N PRO A 15 7.68 -5.23 3.09
CA PRO A 15 7.72 -6.31 4.07
C PRO A 15 6.31 -6.79 4.43
N LYS A 16 6.08 -8.09 4.34
CA LYS A 16 4.79 -8.69 4.68
C LYS A 16 4.66 -8.78 6.19
N ASP A 17 3.63 -8.13 6.72
CA ASP A 17 3.07 -8.47 8.04
C ASP A 17 1.99 -9.52 7.80
N GLU A 18 2.18 -10.74 8.30
CA GLU A 18 1.22 -11.85 8.16
C GLU A 18 -0.20 -11.44 8.59
N MET A 19 -0.31 -10.53 9.57
CA MET A 19 -1.58 -10.09 10.16
C MET A 19 -2.19 -8.86 9.48
N ALA A 20 -1.47 -8.20 8.56
CA ALA A 20 -1.96 -7.00 7.89
C ALA A 20 -1.93 -7.13 6.36
N ARG A 21 -2.91 -6.51 5.69
CA ARG A 21 -3.02 -6.51 4.23
C ARG A 21 -3.52 -5.17 3.74
N VAL A 22 -2.96 -4.71 2.62
CA VAL A 22 -3.44 -3.51 1.94
C VAL A 22 -4.75 -3.87 1.23
N LEU A 23 -5.84 -3.22 1.64
CA LEU A 23 -7.17 -3.43 1.07
C LEU A 23 -7.35 -2.59 -0.20
N LEU A 24 -7.01 -1.32 -0.11
CA LEU A 24 -7.10 -0.34 -1.18
C LEU A 24 -6.05 0.75 -1.03
N ILE A 25 -5.82 1.47 -2.11
CA ILE A 25 -4.99 2.68 -2.13
C ILE A 25 -5.89 3.84 -2.56
N GLU A 26 -5.93 4.90 -1.76
CA GLU A 26 -6.53 6.16 -2.17
C GLU A 26 -5.45 7.01 -2.85
N ARG A 27 -5.68 7.33 -4.13
CA ARG A 27 -4.76 8.11 -4.96
C ARG A 27 -5.45 9.37 -5.45
N GLY A 28 -5.29 10.45 -4.70
CA GLY A 28 -6.02 11.69 -4.96
C GLY A 28 -7.53 11.48 -4.81
N LYS A 29 -8.26 11.36 -5.92
CA LYS A 29 -9.72 11.14 -5.96
C LYS A 29 -10.11 9.72 -6.41
N GLU A 30 -9.12 8.87 -6.68
CA GLU A 30 -9.33 7.51 -7.18
C GLU A 30 -9.10 6.47 -6.08
N ILE A 31 -9.81 5.35 -6.18
CA ILE A 31 -9.60 4.16 -5.37
C ILE A 31 -8.98 3.07 -6.25
N VAL A 32 -7.81 2.58 -5.85
CA VAL A 32 -7.08 1.52 -6.55
C VAL A 32 -7.12 0.25 -5.71
N ILE A 33 -7.58 -0.85 -6.29
CA ILE A 33 -7.47 -2.18 -5.67
C ILE A 33 -6.07 -2.74 -5.95
N PRO A 34 -5.22 -2.91 -4.93
CA PRO A 34 -3.83 -3.28 -5.12
C PRO A 34 -3.69 -4.75 -5.54
N LYS A 35 -2.75 -4.97 -6.45
CA LYS A 35 -2.14 -6.26 -6.76
C LYS A 35 -0.68 -6.21 -6.34
N GLY A 36 0.00 -7.36 -6.34
CA GLY A 36 1.42 -7.41 -5.98
C GLY A 36 2.29 -6.44 -6.78
N ASN A 37 1.99 -6.24 -8.06
CA ASN A 37 2.72 -5.33 -8.95
C ASN A 37 2.23 -3.88 -8.92
N THR A 38 1.23 -3.53 -8.09
CA THR A 38 0.76 -2.14 -7.99
C THR A 38 1.87 -1.29 -7.37
N SER A 39 2.31 -0.26 -8.10
CA SER A 39 3.34 0.68 -7.63
C SER A 39 2.74 1.74 -6.69
N ILE A 40 3.46 2.03 -5.62
CA ILE A 40 3.14 3.07 -4.64
C ILE A 40 3.70 4.40 -5.13
N ALA A 41 2.83 5.39 -5.20
CA ALA A 41 3.18 6.76 -5.58
C ALA A 41 3.22 7.67 -4.35
N VAL A 42 4.01 8.73 -4.44
CA VAL A 42 4.03 9.77 -3.40
C VAL A 42 2.64 10.42 -3.32
N GLY A 43 2.07 10.44 -2.11
CA GLY A 43 0.73 10.96 -1.86
C GLY A 43 -0.36 9.88 -1.79
N ASP A 44 -0.02 8.63 -2.11
CA ASP A 44 -0.92 7.50 -1.86
C ASP A 44 -1.21 7.34 -0.35
N ILE A 45 -2.47 7.04 -0.04
CA ILE A 45 -2.89 6.58 1.28
C ILE A 45 -3.19 5.09 1.20
N LEU A 46 -2.41 4.28 1.92
CA LEU A 46 -2.60 2.84 1.97
C LEU A 46 -3.54 2.50 3.12
N VAL A 47 -4.70 1.92 2.80
CA VAL A 47 -5.64 1.44 3.80
C VAL A 47 -5.32 -0.01 4.11
N LEU A 48 -4.97 -0.28 5.37
CA LEU A 48 -4.62 -1.59 5.87
C LEU A 48 -5.79 -2.19 6.65
N TYR A 49 -6.12 -3.45 6.39
CA TYR A 49 -6.90 -4.24 7.33
C TYR A 49 -5.95 -5.13 8.13
N ARG A 50 -6.19 -5.22 9.45
CA ARG A 50 -5.48 -6.14 10.34
C ARG A 50 -6.47 -7.17 10.85
N LEU A 51 -6.10 -8.45 10.77
CA LEU A 51 -6.84 -9.50 11.46
C LEU A 51 -6.41 -9.46 12.92
N ASN A 52 -7.37 -9.24 13.82
CA ASN A 52 -7.17 -9.46 15.24
C ASN A 52 -7.52 -10.92 15.53
N GLU A 53 -6.68 -11.60 16.31
CA GLU A 53 -7.02 -12.90 16.90
C GLU A 53 -8.12 -12.75 17.96
#